data_AF-A0A1E7LA65-F1
#
_entry.id   AF-A0A1E7LA65-F1
#
_cell.length_a   1.000
_cell.length_b   1.000
_cell.length_c   1.000
_cell.angle_alpha   90.00
_cell.angle_beta   90.00
_cell.angle_gamma   90.00
#
_symmetry.space_group_name_H-M   'P 1'
#
loop_
_entity.id
_entity.type
_entity.pdbx_description
1 polymer ?
#
loop_
_entity_poly.entity_id
_entity_poly.type
_entity_poly.pdbx_seq_one_letter_code
_entity_poly.pdbx_strand_id
1 'polypeptide(L)'
;MHVDMAVLDQECVRLASLMADRGMEQLTVPSARTPQEEGAAIEEEFAAELEKSFARIAAAGSDEECILPSLLMVMASKLSILAVDVSLRGDQDAAEVIRAIGGR
;
A
#
# COMPACT_ATOMS: atom_id res chain seq x y z
N MET A 1 3.02 -5.63 -26.01
CA MET A 1 3.38 -5.20 -24.65
C MET A 1 2.54 -3.99 -24.29
N HIS A 2 1.31 -4.26 -23.88
CA HIS A 2 0.29 -3.28 -23.51
C HIS A 2 -0.24 -3.61 -22.12
N VAL A 3 -0.42 -2.58 -21.29
CA VAL A 3 -1.14 -2.64 -20.03
C VAL A 3 -2.07 -1.45 -19.97
N ASP A 4 -3.33 -1.68 -19.60
CA ASP A 4 -4.26 -0.61 -19.31
C ASP A 4 -3.82 0.09 -18.03
N MET A 5 -3.15 1.24 -18.19
CA MET A 5 -2.59 2.00 -17.09
C MET A 5 -3.67 2.59 -16.17
N ALA A 6 -4.89 2.81 -16.67
CA ALA A 6 -5.99 3.32 -15.86
C ALA A 6 -6.53 2.24 -14.91
N VAL A 7 -6.75 1.03 -15.44
CA VAL A 7 -7.17 -0.13 -14.64
C VAL A 7 -6.06 -0.55 -13.68
N LEU A 8 -4.79 -0.51 -14.12
CA LEU A 8 -3.64 -0.77 -13.27
C LEU A 8 -3.57 0.19 -12.08
N ASP A 9 -3.68 1.50 -12.33
CA ASP A 9 -3.63 2.52 -11.28
C ASP A 9 -4.79 2.36 -10.29
N GLN A 10 -6.00 2.11 -10.81
CA GLN A 10 -7.19 1.84 -10.00
C GLN A 10 -6.99 0.63 -9.08
N GLU A 11 -6.47 -0.47 -9.61
CA GLU A 11 -6.23 -1.68 -8.81
C GLU A 11 -5.10 -1.47 -7.79
N CYS A 12 -4.07 -0.68 -8.10
CA CYS A 12 -3.04 -0.30 -7.13
C CYS A 12 -3.62 0.54 -5.97
N VAL A 13 -4.47 1.52 -6.27
CA VAL A 13 -5.16 2.32 -5.23
C VAL A 13 -6.04 1.42 -4.36
N ARG A 14 -6.81 0.53 -4.99
CA ARG A 14 -7.69 -0.41 -4.29
C ARG A 14 -6.92 -1.32 -3.33
N LEU A 15 -5.80 -1.90 -3.79
CA LEU A 15 -4.95 -2.76 -2.96
C LEU A 15 -4.34 -1.98 -1.78
N ALA A 16 -3.87 -0.74 -2.02
CA ALA A 16 -3.34 0.10 -0.96
C ALA A 16 -4.39 0.46 0.10
N SER A 17 -5.61 0.82 -0.31
CA SER A 17 -6.71 1.11 0.62
C SER A 17 -7.08 -0.10 1.47
N LEU A 18 -7.18 -1.29 0.87
CA LEU A 18 -7.51 -2.51 1.60
C LEU A 18 -6.47 -2.81 2.70
N MET A 19 -5.19 -2.66 2.37
CA MET A 19 -4.10 -2.89 3.34
C MET A 19 -4.09 -1.84 4.44
N ALA A 20 -4.39 -0.58 4.11
CA ALA A 20 -4.51 0.49 5.10
C ALA A 20 -5.68 0.25 6.07
N ASP A 21 -6.84 -0.16 5.55
CA ASP A 21 -8.01 -0.48 6.37
C ASP A 21 -7.73 -1.66 7.32
N ARG A 22 -7.06 -2.71 6.83
CA ARG A 22 -6.61 -3.84 7.66
C ARG A 22 -5.61 -3.43 8.74
N GLY A 23 -4.65 -2.56 8.42
CA GLY A 23 -3.73 -2.00 9.40
C GLY A 23 -4.48 -1.22 10.49
N MET A 24 -5.49 -0.43 10.13
CA MET A 24 -6.30 0.33 11.08
C MET A 24 -7.18 -0.56 11.97
N GLU A 25 -7.75 -1.64 11.42
CA GLU A 25 -8.48 -2.64 12.20
C GLU A 25 -7.59 -3.27 13.28
N GLN A 26 -6.33 -3.60 12.96
CA GLN A 26 -5.39 -4.18 13.91
C GLN A 26 -4.94 -3.20 15.00
N LEU A 27 -4.88 -1.90 14.71
CA LEU A 27 -4.58 -0.89 15.73
C LEU A 27 -5.74 -0.64 16.70
N THR A 28 -6.97 -0.97 16.30
CA THR A 28 -8.18 -0.66 17.07
C THR A 28 -8.80 -1.88 17.75
N VAL A 29 -8.45 -3.09 17.31
CA VAL A 29 -8.94 -4.35 17.88
C VAL A 29 -7.77 -5.13 18.51
N PRO A 30 -7.83 -5.45 19.83
CA PRO A 30 -6.84 -6.32 20.45
C PRO A 30 -6.85 -7.68 19.75
N SER A 31 -5.73 -8.02 19.12
CA SER A 31 -5.61 -9.30 18.43
C SER A 31 -5.35 -10.43 19.41
N ALA A 32 -5.99 -11.57 19.17
CA ALA A 32 -5.76 -12.81 19.90
C ALA A 32 -4.63 -13.65 19.28
N ARG A 33 -4.08 -13.22 18.14
CA ARG A 33 -3.04 -13.92 17.37
C ARG A 33 -1.66 -13.38 17.73
N THR A 34 -0.63 -14.16 17.44
CA THR A 34 0.75 -13.69 17.52
C THR A 34 1.08 -12.82 16.30
N PRO A 35 2.07 -11.90 16.39
CA PRO A 35 2.49 -11.08 15.25
C PRO A 35 2.87 -11.88 14.01
N GLN A 36 3.41 -13.09 14.19
CA GLN A 36 3.75 -14.00 13.09
C GLN A 36 2.51 -14.58 12.40
N GLU A 37 1.50 -14.98 13.16
CA GLU A 37 0.22 -15.49 12.61
C GLU A 37 -0.58 -14.38 11.94
N GLU A 38 -0.47 -13.15 12.44
CA GLU A 38 -1.03 -11.95 11.80
C GLU A 38 -0.34 -11.65 10.48
N GLY A 39 0.99 -11.63 10.48
CA GLY A 39 1.79 -11.42 9.27
C GLY A 39 1.42 -12.43 8.18
N ALA A 40 1.36 -13.72 8.53
CA ALA A 40 0.98 -14.78 7.59
C ALA A 40 -0.45 -14.60 7.04
N ALA A 41 -1.41 -14.19 7.87
CA ALA A 41 -2.78 -13.96 7.43
C ALA A 41 -2.91 -12.73 6.50
N ILE A 42 -2.14 -11.66 6.78
CA ILE A 42 -2.08 -10.48 5.92
C ILE A 42 -1.46 -10.83 4.57
N GLU A 43 -0.36 -11.60 4.57
CA GLU A 43 0.29 -12.07 3.35
C GLU A 43 -0.64 -12.93 2.48
N GLU A 44 -1.39 -13.86 3.09
CA GLU A 44 -2.36 -14.70 2.39
C GLU A 44 -3.51 -13.87 1.79
N GLU A 45 -4.08 -12.94 2.56
CA GLU A 45 -5.14 -12.05 2.07
C GLU A 45 -4.63 -11.13 0.96
N PHE A 46 -3.43 -10.58 1.09
CA PHE A 46 -2.80 -9.75 0.07
C PHE A 46 -2.54 -10.53 -1.21
N ALA A 47 -2.03 -11.76 -1.11
CA ALA A 47 -1.81 -12.62 -2.27
C ALA A 47 -3.13 -12.93 -3.02
N ALA A 48 -4.18 -13.28 -2.28
CA ALA A 48 -5.50 -13.54 -2.88
C ALA A 48 -6.08 -12.30 -3.57
N GLU A 49 -5.86 -11.10 -3.03
CA GLU A 49 -6.31 -9.86 -3.63
C GLU A 49 -5.46 -9.42 -4.82
N LEU A 50 -4.17 -9.73 -4.81
CA LEU A 50 -3.26 -9.51 -5.92
C LEU A 50 -3.66 -10.37 -7.13
N GLU A 51 -4.02 -11.64 -6.92
CA GLU A 51 -4.54 -12.53 -7.97
C GLU A 51 -5.83 -11.98 -8.60
N LYS A 52 -6.75 -11.45 -7.77
CA LYS A 52 -7.99 -10.83 -8.26
C LYS A 52 -7.70 -9.57 -9.08
N SER A 53 -6.77 -8.72 -8.63
CA SER A 53 -6.34 -7.54 -9.37
C SER A 53 -5.69 -7.92 -10.70
N PHE A 54 -4.84 -8.94 -10.71
CA PHE A 54 -4.27 -9.48 -11.95
C PHE A 54 -5.35 -9.90 -12.95
N ALA A 55 -6.33 -10.70 -12.51
CA ALA A 55 -7.42 -11.15 -13.36
C ALA A 55 -8.27 -10.00 -13.93
N ARG A 56 -8.51 -8.94 -13.15
CA ARG A 56 -9.24 -7.76 -13.61
C ARG A 56 -8.46 -6.96 -14.66
N ILE A 57 -7.16 -6.78 -14.46
CA ILE A 57 -6.29 -6.07 -15.41
C ILE A 57 -6.16 -6.87 -16.71
N ALA A 58 -6.05 -8.20 -16.62
CA ALA A 58 -6.05 -9.09 -17.78
C ALA A 58 -7.38 -9.01 -18.54
N ALA A 59 -8.52 -9.02 -17.83
CA ALA A 59 -9.85 -8.88 -18.44
C ALA A 59 -10.06 -7.52 -19.14
N ALA A 60 -9.30 -6.49 -18.77
CA ALA A 60 -9.30 -5.19 -19.45
C ALA A 60 -8.49 -5.19 -20.77
N GLY A 61 -7.90 -6.32 -21.16
CA GLY A 61 -7.14 -6.47 -22.40
C GLY A 61 -5.64 -6.21 -22.26
N SER A 62 -5.10 -6.25 -21.04
CA SER A 62 -3.67 -6.14 -20.78
C SER A 62 -2.93 -7.45 -21.08
N ASP A 63 -1.69 -7.34 -21.57
CA ASP A 63 -0.81 -8.48 -21.79
C ASP A 63 -0.37 -9.08 -20.44
N GLU A 64 -0.73 -10.35 -20.18
CA GLU A 64 -0.51 -11.02 -18.88
C GLU A 64 0.94 -10.96 -18.39
N GLU A 65 1.92 -11.13 -19.29
CA GLU A 65 3.36 -11.07 -18.99
C GLU A 65 3.80 -9.71 -18.42
N CYS A 66 3.00 -8.67 -18.63
CA CYS A 66 3.33 -7.29 -18.30
C CYS A 66 2.63 -6.79 -17.04
N ILE A 67 1.56 -7.46 -16.62
CA ILE A 67 0.69 -7.01 -15.52
C ILE A 67 1.46 -7.01 -14.20
N LEU A 68 2.05 -8.15 -13.82
CA LEU A 68 2.72 -8.28 -12.54
C LEU A 68 3.93 -7.33 -12.41
N PRO A 69 4.86 -7.24 -13.40
CA PRO A 69 5.93 -6.25 -13.35
C PRO A 69 5.43 -4.81 -13.22
N SER A 70 4.38 -4.45 -13.97
CA SER A 70 3.83 -3.09 -13.94
C SER A 70 3.17 -2.77 -12.60
N LEU A 71 2.43 -3.72 -12.04
CA LEU A 71 1.75 -3.57 -10.74
C LEU A 71 2.78 -3.39 -9.62
N LEU A 72 3.81 -4.23 -9.58
CA LEU A 72 4.90 -4.09 -8.59
C LEU A 72 5.62 -2.75 -8.70
N MET A 73 5.91 -2.29 -9.93
CA MET A 73 6.56 -1.00 -10.16
C MET A 73 5.70 0.18 -9.68
N VAL A 74 4.40 0.19 -10.02
CA VAL A 74 3.47 1.25 -9.60
C VAL A 74 3.28 1.25 -8.09
N MET A 75 3.10 0.07 -7.48
CA MET A 75 2.99 -0.07 -6.03
C MET A 75 4.25 0.42 -5.30
N ALA A 76 5.45 0.02 -5.76
CA ALA A 76 6.70 0.48 -5.16
C ALA A 76 6.86 2.01 -5.23
N SER A 77 6.47 2.63 -6.35
CA SER A 77 6.47 4.09 -6.48
C SER A 77 5.50 4.76 -5.50
N LYS A 78 4.27 4.27 -5.40
CA LYS A 78 3.25 4.80 -4.47
C LYS A 78 3.67 4.65 -3.00
N LEU A 79 4.23 3.50 -2.63
CA LEU A 79 4.74 3.26 -1.27
C LEU A 79 5.93 4.17 -0.94
N SER A 80 6.81 4.43 -1.91
CA SER A 80 7.93 5.35 -1.71
C SER A 80 7.47 6.79 -1.48
N ILE A 81 6.45 7.25 -2.22
CA ILE A 81 5.83 8.56 -1.99
C ILE A 81 5.21 8.63 -0.60
N LEU A 82 4.45 7.60 -0.20
CA LEU A 82 3.84 7.54 1.12
C LEU A 82 4.87 7.56 2.24
N ALA A 83 5.96 6.79 2.11
CA ALA A 83 7.04 6.77 3.09
C ALA A 83 7.69 8.15 3.24
N VAL A 84 7.94 8.86 2.13
CA VAL A 84 8.43 10.23 2.14
C VAL A 84 7.44 11.18 2.81
N ASP A 85 6.15 11.09 2.49
CA ASP A 85 5.12 11.92 3.10
C ASP A 85 4.98 11.69 4.62
N VAL A 86 5.06 10.44 5.07
CA VAL A 86 5.06 10.07 6.49
C VAL A 86 6.32 10.58 7.18
N SER A 87 7.50 10.43 6.57
CA SER A 87 8.74 10.99 7.10
C SER A 87 8.67 12.51 7.20
N LEU A 88 8.15 13.21 6.18
CA LEU A 88 8.00 14.66 6.20
C LEU A 88 6.99 15.14 7.26
N ARG A 89 5.90 14.40 7.48
CA ARG A 89 4.91 14.71 8.52
C ARG A 89 5.41 14.39 9.93
N GLY A 90 6.16 13.30 10.09
CA GLY A 90 6.89 13.00 11.33
C GLY A 90 7.96 14.04 11.64
N ASP A 91 8.62 14.58 10.62
CA ASP A 91 9.58 15.68 10.75
C ASP A 91 8.89 17.05 10.98
N GLN A 92 7.64 17.23 10.52
CA GLN A 92 6.86 18.45 10.80
C GLN A 92 6.56 18.61 12.30
N ASP A 93 6.37 17.53 13.05
CA ASP A 93 6.30 17.55 14.52
C ASP A 93 7.65 17.93 15.14
N ALA A 94 8.77 17.40 14.63
CA ALA A 94 10.10 17.73 15.13
C ALA A 94 10.46 19.21 14.88
N ALA A 95 10.13 19.77 13.72
CA ALA A 95 10.41 21.16 13.38
C ALA A 95 9.52 22.15 14.15
N GLU A 96 8.27 21.81 14.49
CA GLU A 96 7.42 22.60 15.38
C GLU A 96 7.89 22.55 16.84
N VAL A 97 8.31 21.37 17.33
CA VAL A 97 8.90 21.21 18.67
C VAL A 97 10.25 21.95 18.77
N ILE A 98 11.10 21.91 17.74
CA ILE A 98 12.36 22.69 17.69
C ILE A 98 12.06 24.19 17.65
N ARG A 99 11.04 24.63 16.91
CA ARG A 99 10.59 26.05 16.93
C ARG A 99 10.05 26.46 18.29
N ALA A 100 9.32 25.59 18.97
CA ALA A 100 8.77 25.82 20.30
C ALA A 100 9.86 25.87 21.41
N ILE A 101 10.96 25.14 21.26
CA ILE A 101 12.11 25.15 22.18
C ILE A 101 13.07 26.30 21.86
N GLY A 102 13.19 26.70 20.59
CA GLY A 102 14.15 27.70 20.11
C GLY A 102 13.79 29.17 20.33
N GLY A 103 12.56 29.47 20.75
CA GLY A 103 12.16 30.80 21.24
C GLY A 103 12.44 31.98 20.29
N ARG A 104 11.49 32.28 19.41
CA ARG A 104 10.67 33.52 19.44
C ARG A 104 9.55 33.45 18.43
#